data_AF-A0A4Q9MN80-F1
#
_entry.id   AF-A0A4Q9MN80-F1
#
_cell.length_a   1.000
_cell.length_b   1.000
_cell.length_c   1.000
_cell.angle_alpha   90.00
_cell.angle_beta   90.00
_cell.angle_gamma   90.00
#
_symmetry.space_group_name_H-M   'P 1'
#
loop_
_entity.id
_entity.type
_entity.pdbx_description
1 polymer ?
#
loop_
_entity_poly.entity_id
_entity_poly.type
_entity_poly.pdbx_seq_one_letter_code
_entity_poly.pdbx_strand_id
1 'polypeptide(L)'
;MSNTGVLNGNNVNQLHTAPNQAHGPQPGSSKRALEDAALSLDKSPAAKRRRPQPDLSTLLPPPSNCEIQLRFQLCRFQGVYRVVRVPFTFTFAHLYRLILLLFGWSGYHGHQAEVLTHVEKYASPGRKGEVKKHRYWKVPPRPARGEEGWVEWYQDYSRHEREPALRVAPKGRKSLGWDFEPHFDEDYEPMSRWERLWKELQVPWKKDDEVTLGDIWAPKSRDNFTKGECSNEEIAIHLEYDLSSSWDVHVTIEADKDGHYMWKVNPPTNRPVITVATGGAPVEDARSDRGELDGKKKKVSNMLFLPDIFERFLKGEVGSEARKTEHAVYDMEEERARQQAAAEERERQRRERQQNQTNGPGDDGEEHHSDGDSYSDEEY
;
A
#
# COMPACT_ATOMS: atom_id res chain seq x y z
N MET A 1 74.22 25.03 14.25
CA MET A 1 74.41 25.10 15.71
C MET A 1 73.53 24.00 16.30
N SER A 2 73.87 22.72 16.22
CA SER A 2 75.04 21.97 16.73
C SER A 2 74.95 21.66 18.23
N ASN A 3 74.43 20.46 18.54
CA ASN A 3 74.98 19.42 19.44
C ASN A 3 73.87 18.36 19.63
N THR A 4 73.90 17.10 19.16
CA THR A 4 74.82 15.93 19.26
C THR A 4 74.99 15.29 20.64
N GLY A 5 74.62 14.00 20.71
CA GLY A 5 75.07 13.00 21.70
C GLY A 5 74.10 11.79 21.77
N VAL A 6 74.24 10.67 21.02
CA VAL A 6 75.18 9.51 21.16
C VAL A 6 74.61 8.43 22.14
N LEU A 7 74.61 7.10 21.96
CA LEU A 7 74.97 6.08 20.94
C LEU A 7 74.49 4.67 21.41
N ASN A 8 74.58 3.68 20.50
CA ASN A 8 74.66 2.19 20.63
C ASN A 8 73.41 1.42 20.14
N GLY A 9 73.47 0.45 19.22
CA GLY A 9 74.59 -0.13 18.44
C GLY A 9 74.44 -1.65 18.25
N ASN A 10 74.32 -2.09 16.98
CA ASN A 10 74.74 -3.38 16.37
C ASN A 10 74.06 -4.70 16.83
N ASN A 11 73.87 -5.79 16.06
CA ASN A 11 74.38 -6.33 14.78
C ASN A 11 73.44 -7.54 14.39
N VAL A 12 72.96 -7.77 13.16
CA VAL A 12 73.56 -8.37 11.93
C VAL A 12 73.34 -9.89 11.72
N ASN A 13 72.62 -10.22 10.61
CA ASN A 13 72.74 -11.35 9.64
C ASN A 13 72.55 -12.82 10.10
N GLN A 14 72.09 -13.82 9.32
CA GLN A 14 71.82 -14.03 7.88
C GLN A 14 71.13 -15.41 7.65
N LEU A 15 70.29 -15.49 6.59
CA LEU A 15 70.13 -16.52 5.52
C LEU A 15 69.73 -18.01 5.70
N HIS A 16 69.04 -18.45 4.62
CA HIS A 16 68.72 -19.80 4.10
C HIS A 16 67.39 -20.41 4.61
N THR A 17 66.44 -20.91 3.81
CA THR A 17 66.46 -21.54 2.48
C THR A 17 65.01 -21.69 1.96
N ALA A 18 64.78 -21.66 0.64
CA ALA A 18 63.58 -22.23 -0.04
C ALA A 18 64.02 -23.54 -0.77
N PRO A 19 63.18 -24.41 -1.39
CA PRO A 19 61.79 -24.20 -1.88
C PRO A 19 60.83 -25.43 -1.87
N ASN A 20 59.64 -25.25 -2.49
CA ASN A 20 58.84 -26.22 -3.30
C ASN A 20 58.19 -27.48 -2.66
N GLN A 21 56.85 -27.63 -2.72
CA GLN A 21 56.08 -28.28 -3.82
C GLN A 21 54.59 -28.56 -3.42
N ALA A 22 53.73 -28.66 -4.43
CA ALA A 22 52.27 -28.77 -4.39
C ALA A 22 51.73 -30.21 -4.26
N HIS A 23 50.44 -30.37 -3.89
CA HIS A 23 49.40 -31.29 -4.44
C HIS A 23 48.21 -31.43 -3.45
N GLY A 24 46.95 -31.39 -3.94
CA GLY A 24 45.71 -31.71 -3.18
C GLY A 24 45.38 -33.22 -3.19
N PRO A 25 44.11 -33.68 -3.08
CA PRO A 25 42.99 -33.35 -2.16
C PRO A 25 42.29 -34.58 -1.46
N GLN A 26 41.55 -34.34 -0.34
CA GLN A 26 40.43 -35.11 0.32
C GLN A 26 40.66 -36.60 0.77
N PRO A 27 39.77 -37.33 1.53
CA PRO A 27 38.38 -37.09 2.04
C PRO A 27 38.04 -37.57 3.51
N GLY A 28 36.79 -37.44 3.98
CA GLY A 28 36.15 -38.46 4.88
C GLY A 28 35.44 -38.07 6.21
N SER A 29 34.09 -38.14 6.18
CA SER A 29 33.01 -38.28 7.19
C SER A 29 33.19 -38.49 8.72
N SER A 30 32.21 -37.95 9.49
CA SER A 30 31.29 -38.65 10.45
C SER A 30 31.35 -38.38 11.99
N LYS A 31 30.21 -37.87 12.51
CA LYS A 31 29.45 -38.21 13.75
C LYS A 31 30.01 -38.02 15.19
N ARG A 32 29.11 -37.42 16.03
CA ARG A 32 29.00 -37.35 17.52
C ARG A 32 29.91 -36.28 18.17
N ALA A 33 29.45 -35.44 19.10
CA ALA A 33 28.51 -35.72 20.19
C ALA A 33 27.50 -34.57 20.45
N LEU A 34 26.23 -34.97 20.46
CA LEU A 34 25.11 -34.37 21.19
C LEU A 34 25.15 -35.00 22.58
N GLU A 35 25.39 -34.23 23.63
CA GLU A 35 25.01 -34.49 25.04
C GLU A 35 25.73 -33.45 25.90
N ASP A 36 25.10 -32.28 26.11
CA ASP A 36 25.35 -31.39 27.28
C ASP A 36 24.34 -30.21 27.36
N ALA A 37 23.16 -30.35 26.77
CA ALA A 37 22.12 -29.31 26.77
C ALA A 37 20.86 -29.73 27.53
N ALA A 38 21.03 -30.39 28.68
CA ALA A 38 19.94 -30.65 29.60
C ALA A 38 20.36 -30.20 31.00
N LEU A 39 19.92 -29.00 31.40
CA LEU A 39 19.53 -28.55 32.75
C LEU A 39 19.79 -27.05 32.95
N SER A 40 18.92 -26.20 32.39
CA SER A 40 18.56 -24.90 33.00
C SER A 40 17.16 -24.47 32.54
N LEU A 41 16.14 -25.23 32.93
CA LEU A 41 14.75 -24.81 32.83
C LEU A 41 14.42 -23.90 34.02
N ASP A 42 14.96 -22.68 34.00
CA ASP A 42 14.45 -21.62 34.85
C ASP A 42 13.27 -20.94 34.15
N LYS A 43 12.14 -21.00 34.85
CA LYS A 43 10.82 -20.50 34.47
C LYS A 43 10.88 -19.01 34.10
N SER A 44 10.93 -18.70 32.81
CA SER A 44 10.49 -17.39 32.33
C SER A 44 8.99 -17.26 32.58
N PRO A 45 8.51 -16.19 33.23
CA PRO A 45 7.08 -15.99 33.47
C PRO A 45 6.40 -15.85 32.11
N ALA A 46 5.43 -16.74 31.87
CA ALA A 46 4.59 -16.75 30.68
C ALA A 46 4.09 -15.32 30.40
N ALA A 47 4.58 -14.74 29.30
CA ALA A 47 4.12 -13.46 28.80
C ALA A 47 2.58 -13.55 28.73
N LYS A 48 1.90 -12.75 29.55
CA LYS A 48 0.44 -12.63 29.52
C LYS A 48 0.05 -12.40 28.06
N ARG A 49 -0.58 -13.39 27.43
CA ARG A 49 -1.22 -13.25 26.11
C ARG A 49 -2.23 -12.12 26.24
N ARG A 50 -1.81 -10.90 25.90
CA ARG A 50 -2.72 -9.77 25.73
C ARG A 50 -3.70 -10.24 24.66
N ARG A 51 -5.00 -10.23 24.99
CA ARG A 51 -6.03 -10.44 23.97
C ARG A 51 -5.70 -9.51 22.79
N PRO A 52 -5.73 -9.99 21.53
CA PRO A 52 -5.56 -9.12 20.38
C PRO A 52 -6.53 -7.96 20.56
N GLN A 53 -6.01 -6.72 20.59
CA GLN A 53 -6.91 -5.58 20.52
C GLN A 53 -7.64 -5.65 19.18
N PRO A 54 -8.95 -5.38 19.14
CA PRO A 54 -9.68 -5.36 17.89
C PRO A 54 -9.03 -4.35 16.94
N ASP A 55 -8.86 -4.75 15.68
CA ASP A 55 -8.37 -3.87 14.62
C ASP A 55 -9.37 -2.72 14.46
N LEU A 56 -8.99 -1.52 14.92
CA LEU A 56 -9.88 -0.35 14.93
C LEU A 56 -10.33 0.05 13.52
N SER A 57 -9.61 -0.37 12.47
CA SER A 57 -10.02 -0.14 11.08
C SER A 57 -11.25 -0.94 10.65
N THR A 58 -11.65 -1.95 11.43
CA THR A 58 -12.85 -2.78 11.19
C THR A 58 -14.12 -2.20 11.81
N LEU A 59 -14.03 -1.05 12.47
CA LEU A 59 -15.15 -0.34 13.05
C LEU A 59 -15.33 1.01 12.35
N LEU A 60 -16.53 1.57 12.43
CA LEU A 60 -16.71 2.96 12.00
C LEU A 60 -15.93 3.89 12.95
N PRO A 61 -15.34 4.98 12.43
CA PRO A 61 -14.67 5.96 13.27
C PRO A 61 -15.68 6.71 14.16
N PRO A 62 -15.22 7.51 15.14
CA PRO A 62 -16.10 8.42 15.86
C PRO A 62 -16.86 9.35 14.91
N PRO A 63 -18.13 9.71 15.18
CA PRO A 63 -18.87 10.67 14.37
C PRO A 63 -18.17 12.03 14.26
N SER A 64 -18.15 12.58 13.04
CA SER A 64 -17.62 13.90 12.72
C SER A 64 -18.74 14.88 12.42
N ASN A 65 -18.55 16.14 12.80
CA ASN A 65 -19.39 17.25 12.36
C ASN A 65 -18.88 17.92 11.06
N CYS A 66 -17.79 17.40 10.49
CA CYS A 66 -17.18 17.88 9.26
C CYS A 66 -16.97 16.73 8.28
N GLU A 67 -17.35 16.95 7.02
CA GLU A 67 -17.13 16.04 5.90
C GLU A 67 -16.38 16.74 4.77
N ILE A 68 -15.60 15.97 4.00
CA ILE A 68 -14.90 16.39 2.78
C ILE A 68 -15.32 15.51 1.61
N GLN A 69 -15.49 16.10 0.42
CA GLN A 69 -15.74 15.34 -0.80
C GLN A 69 -14.43 15.07 -1.53
N LEU A 70 -14.15 13.78 -1.71
CA LEU A 70 -12.93 13.28 -2.29
C LEU A 70 -13.24 12.45 -3.53
N ARG A 71 -12.44 12.66 -4.57
CA ARG A 71 -12.35 11.78 -5.73
C ARG A 71 -11.27 10.75 -5.47
N PHE A 72 -11.62 9.48 -5.61
CA PHE A 72 -10.74 8.34 -5.63
C PHE A 72 -10.53 7.94 -7.09
N GLN A 73 -9.39 8.35 -7.65
CA GLN A 73 -9.04 8.09 -9.03
C GLN A 73 -8.10 6.88 -9.10
N LEU A 74 -8.56 5.80 -9.73
CA LEU A 74 -7.68 4.67 -10.01
C LEU A 74 -6.78 5.03 -11.20
N CYS A 75 -5.48 5.09 -10.97
CA CYS A 75 -4.52 5.56 -11.97
C CYS A 75 -4.37 4.56 -13.11
N ARG A 76 -4.06 5.04 -14.33
CA ARG A 76 -3.88 4.24 -15.57
C ARG A 76 -5.16 3.62 -16.13
N PHE A 77 -6.20 3.46 -15.32
CA PHE A 77 -7.49 2.92 -15.72
C PHE A 77 -8.48 4.04 -16.02
N GLN A 78 -8.52 4.44 -17.30
CA GLN A 78 -9.37 5.53 -17.76
C GLN A 78 -10.83 5.30 -17.37
N GLY A 79 -11.48 6.33 -16.83
CA GLY A 79 -12.90 6.28 -16.49
C GLY A 79 -13.23 5.49 -15.22
N VAL A 80 -12.25 4.97 -14.50
CA VAL A 80 -12.45 4.26 -13.23
C VAL A 80 -12.20 5.22 -12.06
N TYR A 81 -13.27 5.71 -11.45
CA TYR A 81 -13.18 6.58 -10.27
C TYR A 81 -14.43 6.53 -9.40
N ARG A 82 -14.28 7.05 -8.18
CA ARG A 82 -15.37 7.26 -7.22
C ARG A 82 -15.33 8.68 -6.70
N VAL A 83 -16.48 9.23 -6.34
CA VAL A 83 -16.57 10.46 -5.55
C VAL A 83 -17.35 10.13 -4.28
N VAL A 84 -16.76 10.46 -3.15
CA VAL A 84 -17.27 10.08 -1.83
C VAL A 84 -17.15 11.25 -0.88
N ARG A 85 -18.21 11.54 -0.14
CA ARG A 85 -18.17 12.42 1.03
C ARG A 85 -17.75 11.60 2.24
N VAL A 86 -16.68 12.03 2.89
CA VAL A 86 -16.01 11.28 3.95
C VAL A 86 -15.90 12.14 5.22
N PRO A 87 -16.27 11.62 6.39
CA PRO A 87 -16.04 12.28 7.67
C PRO A 87 -14.56 12.54 7.96
N PHE A 88 -14.23 13.69 8.55
CA PHE A 88 -12.85 14.07 8.89
C PHE A 88 -12.17 13.10 9.87
N THR A 89 -12.95 12.38 10.67
CA THR A 89 -12.48 11.38 11.64
C THR A 89 -12.00 10.08 11.00
N PHE A 90 -12.18 9.90 9.68
CA PHE A 90 -11.60 8.76 8.98
C PHE A 90 -10.09 8.79 9.12
N THR A 91 -9.51 7.68 9.57
CA THR A 91 -8.07 7.50 9.51
C THR A 91 -7.65 6.95 8.15
N PHE A 92 -6.35 6.89 7.88
CA PHE A 92 -5.82 6.23 6.69
C PHE A 92 -6.16 4.74 6.65
N ALA A 93 -6.24 4.07 7.80
CA ALA A 93 -6.70 2.68 7.87
C ALA A 93 -8.17 2.54 7.42
N HIS A 94 -9.05 3.46 7.83
CA HIS A 94 -10.44 3.50 7.35
C HIS A 94 -10.51 3.84 5.84
N LEU A 95 -9.66 4.77 5.39
CA LEU A 95 -9.56 5.15 3.97
C LEU A 95 -9.15 3.96 3.11
N TYR A 96 -8.18 3.16 3.56
CA TYR A 96 -7.77 1.94 2.90
C TYR A 96 -8.92 0.93 2.80
N ARG A 97 -9.63 0.65 3.91
CA ARG A 97 -10.81 -0.24 3.90
C ARG A 97 -11.90 0.28 2.95
N LEU A 98 -12.11 1.59 2.91
CA LEU A 98 -13.04 2.21 1.97
C LEU A 98 -12.59 1.98 0.52
N ILE A 99 -11.30 2.14 0.22
CA ILE A 99 -10.73 1.88 -1.12
C ILE A 99 -10.96 0.43 -1.55
N LEU A 100 -10.79 -0.54 -0.65
CA LEU A 100 -11.08 -1.96 -0.93
C LEU A 100 -12.54 -2.15 -1.38
N LEU A 101 -13.50 -1.57 -0.65
CA LEU A 101 -14.92 -1.57 -1.04
C LEU A 101 -15.19 -0.82 -2.35
N LEU A 102 -14.48 0.28 -2.59
CA LEU A 102 -14.72 1.14 -3.75
C LEU A 102 -14.27 0.49 -5.07
N PHE A 103 -13.24 -0.35 -5.02
CA PHE A 103 -12.64 -0.98 -6.19
C PHE A 103 -12.77 -2.50 -6.22
N GLY A 104 -13.30 -3.14 -5.18
CA GLY A 104 -13.49 -4.58 -5.12
C GLY A 104 -12.19 -5.36 -5.01
N TRP A 105 -11.28 -4.87 -4.17
CA TRP A 105 -10.00 -5.50 -3.89
C TRP A 105 -10.06 -6.34 -2.62
N SER A 106 -9.32 -7.44 -2.59
CA SER A 106 -9.33 -8.40 -1.49
C SER A 106 -8.72 -7.86 -0.20
N GLY A 107 -7.73 -6.97 -0.31
CA GLY A 107 -6.93 -6.51 0.82
C GLY A 107 -5.86 -7.53 1.25
N TYR A 108 -5.55 -8.53 0.42
CA TYR A 108 -4.46 -9.49 0.70
C TYR A 108 -3.07 -8.89 0.51
N HIS A 109 -2.96 -7.85 -0.32
CA HIS A 109 -1.68 -7.23 -0.58
C HIS A 109 -1.40 -6.07 0.37
N GLY A 110 -0.11 -5.82 0.58
CA GLY A 110 0.32 -4.71 1.40
C GLY A 110 0.06 -3.36 0.72
N HIS A 111 -0.13 -2.32 1.52
CA HIS A 111 -0.36 -0.96 1.05
C HIS A 111 0.52 0.04 1.81
N GLN A 112 0.61 1.24 1.25
CA GLN A 112 1.16 2.44 1.89
C GLN A 112 0.49 3.68 1.31
N ALA A 113 0.64 4.81 1.98
CA ALA A 113 0.12 6.08 1.48
C ALA A 113 1.10 7.24 1.72
N GLU A 114 1.05 8.19 0.80
CA GLU A 114 1.81 9.43 0.84
C GLU A 114 0.87 10.63 0.76
N VAL A 115 1.09 11.64 1.59
CA VAL A 115 0.41 12.93 1.45
C VAL A 115 1.26 13.80 0.54
N LEU A 116 0.69 14.23 -0.58
CA LEU A 116 1.36 15.07 -1.57
C LEU A 116 0.88 16.53 -1.44
N THR A 117 1.79 17.48 -1.68
CA THR A 117 1.53 18.93 -1.60
C THR A 117 1.86 19.63 -2.91
N HIS A 118 1.36 20.85 -3.10
CA HIS A 118 1.50 21.62 -4.35
C HIS A 118 1.15 20.77 -5.58
N VAL A 119 0.09 19.98 -5.44
CA VAL A 119 -0.36 19.03 -6.45
C VAL A 119 -0.97 19.78 -7.61
N GLU A 120 -0.52 19.44 -8.82
CA GLU A 120 -1.20 19.79 -10.05
C GLU A 120 -1.84 18.55 -10.65
N LYS A 121 -3.14 18.65 -10.93
CA LYS A 121 -3.95 17.53 -11.46
C LYS A 121 -3.99 17.58 -12.98
N TYR A 122 -4.12 16.43 -13.62
CA TYR A 122 -4.51 16.39 -15.03
C TYR A 122 -5.93 16.92 -15.20
N ALA A 123 -6.11 17.83 -16.17
CA ALA A 123 -7.42 18.32 -16.62
C ALA A 123 -7.94 17.57 -17.86
N SER A 124 -7.09 16.78 -18.52
CA SER A 124 -7.42 16.07 -19.76
C SER A 124 -8.48 14.98 -19.55
N PRO A 125 -9.42 14.80 -20.49
CA PRO A 125 -10.34 13.66 -20.48
C PRO A 125 -9.59 12.33 -20.32
N GLY A 126 -10.11 11.43 -19.51
CA GLY A 126 -9.52 10.11 -19.24
C GLY A 126 -8.49 10.06 -18.11
N ARG A 127 -7.91 11.20 -17.69
CA ARG A 127 -6.97 11.31 -16.55
C ARG A 127 -7.38 12.36 -15.52
N LYS A 128 -8.60 12.91 -15.64
CA LYS A 128 -9.12 13.95 -14.75
C LYS A 128 -8.97 13.50 -13.29
N GLY A 129 -8.33 14.35 -12.49
CA GLY A 129 -8.14 14.11 -11.05
C GLY A 129 -6.94 13.24 -10.69
N GLU A 130 -6.22 12.67 -11.66
CA GLU A 130 -4.89 12.10 -11.40
C GLU A 130 -3.88 13.22 -11.10
N VAL A 131 -2.96 12.96 -10.18
CA VAL A 131 -1.80 13.83 -9.93
C VAL A 131 -0.86 13.78 -11.14
N LYS A 132 -0.53 14.95 -11.69
CA LYS A 132 0.43 15.14 -12.79
C LYS A 132 1.83 15.44 -12.27
N LYS A 133 1.91 16.31 -11.27
CA LYS A 133 3.12 16.68 -10.56
C LYS A 133 2.76 17.17 -9.16
N HIS A 134 3.75 17.15 -8.29
CA HIS A 134 3.67 17.69 -6.94
C HIS A 134 5.02 18.30 -6.58
N ARG A 135 5.06 19.05 -5.48
CA ARG A 135 6.29 19.57 -4.89
C ARG A 135 6.19 19.50 -3.37
N TYR A 136 7.28 19.14 -2.71
CA TYR A 136 7.32 19.17 -1.26
C TYR A 136 7.14 20.61 -0.74
N TRP A 137 6.23 20.80 0.21
CA TRP A 137 5.84 22.12 0.70
C TRP A 137 6.95 22.88 1.43
N LYS A 138 7.93 22.18 2.01
CA LYS A 138 9.10 22.81 2.65
C LYS A 138 10.20 23.18 1.66
N VAL A 139 10.06 22.80 0.39
CA VAL A 139 11.03 23.17 -0.64
C VAL A 139 10.60 24.50 -1.26
N PRO A 140 11.46 25.53 -1.20
CA PRO A 140 11.15 26.83 -1.81
C PRO A 140 11.00 26.69 -3.33
N PRO A 141 10.28 27.63 -3.98
CA PRO A 141 10.13 27.64 -5.43
C PRO A 141 11.48 27.58 -6.15
N ARG A 142 11.56 26.74 -7.18
CA ARG A 142 12.76 26.54 -7.97
C ARG A 142 13.10 27.80 -8.80
N PRO A 143 14.29 28.40 -8.62
CA PRO A 143 14.76 29.50 -9.47
C PRO A 143 14.96 29.05 -10.93
N ALA A 144 14.92 29.98 -11.88
CA ALA A 144 15.26 29.64 -13.26
C ALA A 144 16.74 29.31 -13.39
N ARG A 145 17.10 28.48 -14.38
CA ARG A 145 18.50 28.09 -14.58
C ARG A 145 19.31 29.32 -15.00
N GLY A 146 20.34 29.64 -14.21
CA GLY A 146 21.22 30.79 -14.46
C GLY A 146 20.84 32.05 -13.65
N GLU A 147 19.76 32.01 -12.89
CA GLU A 147 19.44 33.05 -11.90
C GLU A 147 20.27 32.88 -10.63
N GLU A 148 20.43 33.98 -9.89
CA GLU A 148 21.05 33.99 -8.56
C GLU A 148 20.32 33.01 -7.62
N GLY A 149 21.07 32.25 -6.83
CA GLY A 149 20.50 31.25 -5.92
C GLY A 149 20.16 29.90 -6.57
N TRP A 150 20.29 29.73 -7.89
CA TRP A 150 19.98 28.45 -8.55
C TRP A 150 20.91 27.31 -8.09
N VAL A 151 22.21 27.60 -7.96
CA VAL A 151 23.21 26.58 -7.59
C VAL A 151 22.98 26.14 -6.15
N GLU A 152 22.77 27.07 -5.24
CA GLU A 152 22.45 26.81 -3.84
C GLU A 152 21.14 26.03 -3.73
N TRP A 153 20.09 26.47 -4.43
CA TRP A 153 18.82 25.77 -4.44
C TRP A 153 18.97 24.34 -4.94
N TYR A 154 19.74 24.13 -6.02
CA TYR A 154 19.95 22.81 -6.60
C TYR A 154 20.71 21.90 -5.64
N GLN A 155 21.74 22.40 -4.95
CA GLN A 155 22.48 21.63 -3.97
C GLN A 155 21.64 21.29 -2.73
N ASP A 156 20.83 22.23 -2.27
CA ASP A 156 20.06 22.12 -1.03
C ASP A 156 18.77 21.30 -1.19
N TYR A 157 18.01 21.52 -2.27
CA TYR A 157 16.61 21.09 -2.35
C TYR A 157 16.29 20.13 -3.50
N SER A 158 17.13 20.02 -4.53
CA SER A 158 16.78 19.26 -5.74
C SER A 158 16.42 17.79 -5.46
N ARG A 159 17.05 17.18 -4.44
CA ARG A 159 16.77 15.80 -4.00
C ARG A 159 15.45 15.66 -3.25
N HIS A 160 15.00 16.74 -2.61
CA HIS A 160 13.79 16.76 -1.79
C HIS A 160 12.57 17.35 -2.52
N GLU A 161 12.75 17.87 -3.74
CA GLU A 161 11.70 18.56 -4.51
C GLU A 161 10.42 17.71 -4.64
N ARG A 162 10.57 16.39 -4.73
CA ARG A 162 9.47 15.43 -4.91
C ARG A 162 9.26 14.52 -3.70
N GLU A 163 9.71 14.93 -2.53
CA GLU A 163 9.33 14.20 -1.30
C GLU A 163 7.84 14.42 -0.99
N PRO A 164 7.15 13.43 -0.41
CA PRO A 164 5.82 13.63 0.13
C PRO A 164 5.91 14.43 1.43
N ALA A 165 4.78 15.01 1.82
CA ALA A 165 4.64 15.77 3.04
C ALA A 165 4.52 14.90 4.30
N LEU A 166 4.05 13.66 4.13
CA LEU A 166 3.87 12.66 5.18
C LEU A 166 3.83 11.26 4.55
N ARG A 167 4.50 10.29 5.17
CA ARG A 167 4.40 8.86 4.85
C ARG A 167 3.53 8.15 5.88
N VAL A 168 2.61 7.31 5.41
CA VAL A 168 1.66 6.58 6.25
C VAL A 168 1.65 5.10 5.88
N ALA A 169 1.82 4.21 6.85
CA ALA A 169 1.80 2.77 6.60
C ALA A 169 1.26 1.96 7.79
N PRO A 170 0.80 0.72 7.56
CA PRO A 170 0.35 -0.17 8.63
C PRO A 170 1.40 -0.47 9.68
N LYS A 171 0.94 -0.73 10.91
CA LYS A 171 1.78 -1.13 12.04
C LYS A 171 2.64 -2.37 11.73
N GLY A 172 3.95 -2.29 12.00
CA GLY A 172 4.87 -3.42 11.89
C GLY A 172 5.60 -3.51 10.56
N ARG A 173 5.18 -2.77 9.53
CA ARG A 173 6.06 -2.44 8.42
C ARG A 173 6.97 -1.30 8.85
N LYS A 174 8.25 -1.61 9.14
CA LYS A 174 9.30 -0.62 8.88
C LYS A 174 9.24 -0.35 7.39
N SER A 175 9.15 0.91 7.02
CA SER A 175 9.01 1.29 5.63
C SER A 175 10.15 0.63 4.83
N LEU A 176 9.82 -0.21 3.84
CA LEU A 176 10.86 -0.80 3.00
C LEU A 176 11.48 0.34 2.20
N GLY A 177 12.70 0.74 2.55
CA GLY A 177 13.54 1.62 1.72
C GLY A 177 13.64 3.10 2.13
N TRP A 178 12.99 3.57 3.22
CA TRP A 178 13.07 4.99 3.63
C TRP A 178 13.91 5.26 4.88
N ASP A 179 14.40 4.21 5.53
CA ASP A 179 15.24 4.31 6.73
C ASP A 179 16.72 4.48 6.33
N PHE A 180 17.07 5.63 5.75
CA PHE A 180 18.45 6.14 5.81
C PHE A 180 18.46 7.30 6.82
N GLU A 181 18.40 6.97 8.10
CA GLU A 181 18.86 7.88 9.14
C GLU A 181 20.39 7.78 9.17
N PRO A 182 21.13 8.82 8.81
CA PRO A 182 22.55 8.84 9.10
C PRO A 182 22.68 8.90 10.62
N HIS A 183 23.38 7.92 11.20
CA HIS A 183 23.89 8.06 12.54
C HIS A 183 24.93 9.18 12.54
N PHE A 184 24.57 10.32 13.12
CA PHE A 184 25.52 11.34 13.52
C PHE A 184 25.78 11.13 15.02
N ASP A 185 27.05 10.97 15.39
CA ASP A 185 27.45 10.78 16.78
C ASP A 185 26.95 11.98 17.63
N GLU A 186 26.34 11.67 18.78
CA GLU A 186 25.68 12.65 19.69
C GLU A 186 26.66 13.63 20.35
N ASP A 187 27.95 13.42 20.16
CA ASP A 187 29.01 14.24 20.73
C ASP A 187 29.62 15.11 19.63
N TYR A 188 29.49 16.44 19.80
CA TYR A 188 30.26 17.53 19.18
C TYR A 188 29.63 18.33 18.01
N GLU A 189 29.72 19.67 18.18
CA GLU A 189 29.50 20.80 17.23
C GLU A 189 28.08 21.39 17.04
N PRO A 190 27.96 22.73 16.85
CA PRO A 190 26.71 23.36 16.46
C PRO A 190 26.27 22.82 15.10
N MET A 191 25.07 22.23 15.03
CA MET A 191 24.56 21.56 13.84
C MET A 191 24.92 22.31 12.55
N SER A 192 25.62 21.61 11.65
CA SER A 192 26.01 22.18 10.37
C SER A 192 24.77 22.72 9.64
N ARG A 193 24.96 23.69 8.73
CA ARG A 193 23.85 24.19 7.88
C ARG A 193 23.09 23.02 7.22
N TRP A 194 23.82 21.98 6.84
CA TRP A 194 23.29 20.78 6.20
C TRP A 194 22.47 19.90 7.15
N GLU A 195 22.89 19.68 8.39
CA GLU A 195 22.11 18.93 9.38
C GLU A 195 20.79 19.61 9.72
N ARG A 196 20.80 20.95 9.86
CA ARG A 196 19.57 21.72 10.09
C ARG A 196 18.61 21.58 8.93
N LEU A 197 19.11 21.73 7.70
CA LEU A 197 18.32 21.57 6.49
C LEU A 197 17.76 20.15 6.35
N TRP A 198 18.57 19.12 6.61
CA TRP A 198 18.11 17.73 6.60
C TRP A 198 16.96 17.55 7.58
N LYS A 199 17.16 17.93 8.84
CA LYS A 199 16.14 17.77 9.89
C LYS A 199 14.85 18.52 9.55
N GLU A 200 14.96 19.69 8.92
CA GLU A 200 13.81 20.45 8.45
C GLU A 200 13.09 19.74 7.30
N LEU A 201 13.82 19.20 6.33
CA LEU A 201 13.27 18.52 5.16
C LEU A 201 12.87 17.07 5.42
N GLN A 202 13.22 16.49 6.58
CA GLN A 202 12.86 15.12 6.93
C GLN A 202 11.35 14.92 6.82
N VAL A 203 10.98 13.87 6.09
CA VAL A 203 9.59 13.49 5.87
C VAL A 203 9.12 12.69 7.08
N PRO A 204 8.07 13.14 7.79
CA PRO A 204 7.55 12.38 8.91
C PRO A 204 6.93 11.06 8.44
N TRP A 205 7.01 10.05 9.29
CA TRP A 205 6.30 8.78 9.14
C TRP A 205 5.30 8.58 10.28
N LYS A 206 4.12 8.07 9.95
CA LYS A 206 3.04 7.79 10.90
C LYS A 206 2.35 6.47 10.60
N LYS A 207 1.69 5.90 11.60
CA LYS A 207 0.81 4.75 11.39
C LYS A 207 -0.51 5.18 10.77
N ASP A 208 -1.10 4.29 10.00
CA ASP A 208 -2.40 4.50 9.33
C ASP A 208 -3.59 4.63 10.29
N ASP A 209 -3.49 4.14 11.51
CA ASP A 209 -4.46 4.33 12.59
C ASP A 209 -4.28 5.63 13.39
N GLU A 210 -3.16 6.35 13.19
CA GLU A 210 -2.81 7.57 13.95
C GLU A 210 -3.16 8.88 13.23
N VAL A 211 -3.40 8.84 11.92
CA VAL A 211 -3.61 10.03 11.09
C VAL A 211 -5.03 10.05 10.54
N THR A 212 -5.75 11.13 10.79
CA THR A 212 -7.10 11.37 10.30
C THR A 212 -7.11 12.28 9.07
N LEU A 213 -8.20 12.25 8.28
CA LEU A 213 -8.38 13.22 7.18
C LEU A 213 -8.43 14.66 7.70
N GLY A 214 -8.90 14.87 8.93
CA GLY A 214 -8.90 16.17 9.61
C GLY A 214 -7.51 16.67 10.02
N ASP A 215 -6.49 15.81 10.08
CA ASP A 215 -5.10 16.22 10.25
C ASP A 215 -4.48 16.70 8.92
N ILE A 216 -5.05 16.26 7.80
CA ILE A 216 -4.57 16.59 6.44
C ILE A 216 -5.25 17.86 5.92
N TRP A 217 -6.58 17.88 5.98
CA TRP A 217 -7.41 18.96 5.47
C TRP A 217 -8.17 19.66 6.59
N ALA A 218 -8.41 20.96 6.41
CA ALA A 218 -9.19 21.78 7.33
C ALA A 218 -10.18 22.68 6.56
N PRO A 219 -11.29 23.13 7.18
CA PRO A 219 -12.23 24.05 6.53
C PRO A 219 -11.60 25.35 6.01
N LYS A 220 -10.48 25.77 6.60
CA LYS A 220 -9.68 26.92 6.16
C LYS A 220 -8.28 26.44 5.80
N SER A 221 -7.78 26.82 4.62
CA SER A 221 -6.45 26.38 4.15
C SER A 221 -5.32 26.75 5.11
N ARG A 222 -5.40 27.88 5.84
CA ARG A 222 -4.38 28.25 6.83
C ARG A 222 -4.23 27.26 8.00
N ASP A 223 -5.27 26.45 8.22
CA ASP A 223 -5.36 25.51 9.34
C ASP A 223 -5.14 24.05 8.87
N ASN A 224 -4.79 23.82 7.59
CA ASN A 224 -4.51 22.49 7.05
C ASN A 224 -3.12 21.97 7.47
N PHE A 225 -2.75 20.77 7.01
CA PHE A 225 -1.47 20.13 7.34
C PHE A 225 -0.23 21.00 7.11
N THR A 226 -0.25 21.80 6.04
CA THR A 226 0.87 22.68 5.67
C THR A 226 0.78 24.06 6.30
N LYS A 227 -0.21 24.30 7.17
CA LYS A 227 -0.45 25.58 7.86
C LYS A 227 -0.61 26.76 6.89
N GLY A 228 -1.19 26.49 5.72
CA GLY A 228 -1.45 27.52 4.70
C GLY A 228 -0.35 27.73 3.66
N GLU A 229 0.75 26.98 3.70
CA GLU A 229 1.79 27.02 2.65
C GLU A 229 1.24 26.56 1.29
N CYS A 230 0.22 25.69 1.29
CA CYS A 230 -0.58 25.40 0.10
C CYS A 230 -2.08 25.34 0.41
N SER A 231 -2.90 25.52 -0.62
CA SER A 231 -4.35 25.40 -0.51
C SER A 231 -4.78 23.95 -0.30
N ASN A 232 -6.01 23.73 0.20
CA ASN A 232 -6.58 22.40 0.35
C ASN A 232 -6.63 21.60 -0.97
N GLU A 233 -6.88 22.28 -2.09
CA GLU A 233 -7.01 21.66 -3.41
C GLU A 233 -5.67 21.18 -4.00
N GLU A 234 -4.57 21.72 -3.47
CA GLU A 234 -3.19 21.34 -3.78
C GLU A 234 -2.65 20.22 -2.89
N ILE A 235 -3.49 19.66 -2.00
CA ILE A 235 -3.16 18.49 -1.19
C ILE A 235 -3.85 17.27 -1.80
N ALA A 236 -3.12 16.17 -1.91
CA ALA A 236 -3.64 14.87 -2.33
C ALA A 236 -3.10 13.76 -1.44
N ILE A 237 -3.75 12.60 -1.49
CA ILE A 237 -3.17 11.35 -0.99
C ILE A 237 -2.89 10.46 -2.20
N HIS A 238 -1.68 9.90 -2.26
CA HIS A 238 -1.34 8.81 -3.17
C HIS A 238 -1.29 7.53 -2.34
N LEU A 239 -2.19 6.60 -2.63
CA LEU A 239 -2.21 5.29 -2.00
C LEU A 239 -1.72 4.25 -3.00
N GLU A 240 -0.73 3.46 -2.58
CA GLU A 240 -0.22 2.32 -3.32
C GLU A 240 -0.77 1.05 -2.71
N TYR A 241 -1.37 0.19 -3.53
CA TYR A 241 -1.83 -1.15 -3.19
C TYR A 241 -1.06 -2.17 -4.01
N ASP A 242 -0.82 -3.37 -3.44
CA ASP A 242 0.02 -4.40 -4.05
C ASP A 242 1.37 -3.84 -4.51
N LEU A 243 2.28 -3.66 -3.54
CA LEU A 243 3.59 -3.04 -3.76
C LEU A 243 4.50 -3.77 -4.77
N SER A 244 4.14 -4.98 -5.20
CA SER A 244 4.78 -5.68 -6.32
C SER A 244 4.28 -5.23 -7.70
N SER A 245 3.14 -4.56 -7.72
CA SER A 245 2.43 -4.06 -8.87
C SER A 245 2.14 -2.56 -8.70
N SER A 246 1.56 -1.93 -9.70
CA SER A 246 1.33 -0.48 -9.72
C SER A 246 -0.16 -0.19 -9.64
N TRP A 247 -0.77 -0.50 -8.48
CA TRP A 247 -2.15 -0.17 -8.18
C TRP A 247 -2.21 1.12 -7.36
N ASP A 248 -2.16 2.23 -8.08
CA ASP A 248 -2.14 3.56 -7.49
C ASP A 248 -3.55 4.16 -7.46
N VAL A 249 -3.93 4.69 -6.30
CA VAL A 249 -5.14 5.50 -6.13
C VAL A 249 -4.73 6.90 -5.73
N HIS A 250 -5.06 7.88 -6.58
CA HIS A 250 -4.97 9.29 -6.21
C HIS A 250 -6.28 9.75 -5.58
N VAL A 251 -6.22 10.18 -4.33
CA VAL A 251 -7.33 10.78 -3.59
C VAL A 251 -7.16 12.29 -3.58
N THR A 252 -8.08 13.00 -4.23
CA THR A 252 -8.01 14.46 -4.40
C THR A 252 -9.35 15.10 -4.09
N ILE A 253 -9.37 16.40 -3.79
CA ILE A 253 -10.62 17.15 -3.66
C ILE A 253 -11.36 17.20 -5.01
N GLU A 254 -12.66 16.89 -4.97
CA GLU A 254 -13.62 17.14 -6.05
C GLU A 254 -14.75 18.00 -5.50
N ALA A 255 -14.78 19.26 -5.90
CA ALA A 255 -15.87 20.16 -5.58
C ALA A 255 -17.17 19.73 -6.26
N ASP A 256 -18.29 20.02 -5.61
CA ASP A 256 -19.60 19.92 -6.22
C ASP A 256 -19.80 20.99 -7.31
N LYS A 257 -21.01 21.04 -7.86
CA LYS A 257 -21.35 21.98 -8.95
C LYS A 257 -21.26 23.44 -8.53
N ASP A 258 -21.37 23.72 -7.24
CA ASP A 258 -21.33 25.06 -6.66
C ASP A 258 -19.92 25.43 -6.15
N GLY A 259 -18.94 24.53 -6.32
CA GLY A 259 -17.58 24.73 -5.86
C GLY A 259 -17.34 24.32 -4.40
N HIS A 260 -18.33 23.74 -3.71
CA HIS A 260 -18.18 23.27 -2.35
C HIS A 260 -17.59 21.87 -2.29
N TYR A 261 -16.67 21.64 -1.35
CA TYR A 261 -16.06 20.33 -1.12
C TYR A 261 -15.99 19.96 0.37
N MET A 262 -16.50 20.82 1.26
CA MET A 262 -16.55 20.58 2.70
C MET A 262 -17.88 21.03 3.28
N TRP A 263 -18.42 20.26 4.23
CA TRP A 263 -19.70 20.56 4.88
C TRP A 263 -19.59 20.42 6.38
N LYS A 264 -20.30 21.29 7.08
CA LYS A 264 -20.63 21.07 8.49
C LYS A 264 -21.93 20.26 8.56
N VAL A 265 -21.89 19.13 9.25
CA VAL A 265 -22.99 18.17 9.33
C VAL A 265 -23.55 18.15 10.75
N ASN A 266 -24.88 18.18 10.85
CA ASN A 266 -25.61 18.07 12.12
C ASN A 266 -26.90 17.25 11.87
N PRO A 267 -27.10 16.09 12.52
CA PRO A 267 -26.21 15.48 13.52
C PRO A 267 -24.85 15.03 12.95
N PRO A 268 -23.80 14.92 13.78
CA PRO A 268 -22.52 14.33 13.37
C PRO A 268 -22.68 12.92 12.79
N THR A 269 -21.85 12.55 11.83
CA THR A 269 -21.89 11.27 11.12
C THR A 269 -20.50 10.66 10.98
N ASN A 270 -20.43 9.33 10.97
CA ASN A 270 -19.22 8.54 10.69
C ASN A 270 -19.38 7.65 9.45
N ARG A 271 -20.46 7.82 8.68
CA ARG A 271 -20.72 7.03 7.48
C ARG A 271 -20.32 7.82 6.22
N PRO A 272 -19.53 7.23 5.31
CA PRO A 272 -19.21 7.87 4.06
C PRO A 272 -20.41 7.79 3.11
N VAL A 273 -20.56 8.78 2.23
CA VAL A 273 -21.62 8.82 1.23
C VAL A 273 -21.03 8.80 -0.17
N ILE A 274 -21.22 7.70 -0.88
CA ILE A 274 -20.74 7.52 -2.26
C ILE A 274 -21.73 8.22 -3.19
N THR A 275 -21.27 9.26 -3.90
CA THR A 275 -22.13 10.09 -4.77
C THR A 275 -21.94 9.75 -6.24
N VAL A 276 -20.77 9.27 -6.64
CA VAL A 276 -20.46 8.86 -8.01
C VAL A 276 -19.62 7.60 -8.00
N ALA A 277 -19.95 6.66 -8.89
CA ALA A 277 -19.09 5.53 -9.21
C ALA A 277 -19.13 5.22 -10.70
N THR A 278 -17.97 5.23 -11.36
CA THR A 278 -17.86 4.93 -12.80
C THR A 278 -16.80 3.87 -13.05
N GLY A 279 -17.12 2.90 -13.91
CA GLY A 279 -16.20 1.82 -14.26
C GLY A 279 -15.84 0.88 -13.09
N GLY A 280 -15.10 -0.17 -13.40
CA GLY A 280 -14.60 -1.16 -12.44
C GLY A 280 -13.09 -1.32 -12.54
N ALA A 281 -12.44 -1.62 -11.41
CA ALA A 281 -11.04 -2.00 -11.41
C ALA A 281 -10.84 -3.33 -12.17
N PRO A 282 -9.64 -3.63 -12.67
CA PRO A 282 -9.36 -4.94 -13.21
C PRO A 282 -9.38 -6.01 -12.11
N VAL A 283 -9.55 -7.26 -12.52
CA VAL A 283 -9.51 -8.41 -11.60
C VAL A 283 -8.10 -8.53 -11.02
N GLU A 284 -8.02 -8.58 -9.69
CA GLU A 284 -6.78 -8.76 -8.95
C GLU A 284 -6.12 -10.11 -9.30
N ASP A 285 -4.79 -10.12 -9.44
CA ASP A 285 -3.98 -11.32 -9.74
C ASP A 285 -4.42 -12.13 -10.98
N ALA A 286 -5.16 -11.51 -11.90
CA ALA A 286 -5.63 -12.17 -13.11
C ALA A 286 -4.45 -12.65 -13.97
N ARG A 287 -4.35 -13.98 -14.16
CA ARG A 287 -3.33 -14.60 -15.03
C ARG A 287 -3.47 -14.22 -16.51
N SER A 288 -4.64 -13.72 -16.93
CA SER A 288 -4.93 -13.22 -18.28
C SER A 288 -6.13 -12.27 -18.28
N ASP A 289 -6.08 -11.26 -19.14
CA ASP A 289 -7.16 -10.32 -19.44
C ASP A 289 -8.22 -10.88 -20.40
N ARG A 290 -8.13 -12.15 -20.82
CA ARG A 290 -9.09 -12.75 -21.76
C ARG A 290 -10.52 -12.68 -21.20
N GLY A 291 -11.36 -11.95 -21.95
CA GLY A 291 -12.78 -11.75 -21.66
C GLY A 291 -13.07 -10.67 -20.62
N GLU A 292 -12.05 -9.96 -20.14
CA GLU A 292 -12.23 -8.83 -19.24
C GLU A 292 -12.60 -7.56 -20.01
N LEU A 293 -13.63 -6.87 -19.56
CA LEU A 293 -14.02 -5.58 -20.12
C LEU A 293 -13.04 -4.50 -19.66
N ASP A 294 -12.74 -3.56 -20.57
CA ASP A 294 -12.08 -2.28 -20.24
C ASP A 294 -12.79 -1.64 -19.03
N GLY A 295 -12.01 -1.11 -18.08
CA GLY A 295 -12.51 -0.62 -16.79
C GLY A 295 -13.68 0.36 -16.92
N LYS A 296 -13.63 1.29 -17.90
CA LYS A 296 -14.73 2.23 -18.17
C LYS A 296 -16.04 1.59 -18.65
N LYS A 297 -15.98 0.36 -19.17
CA LYS A 297 -17.13 -0.39 -19.69
C LYS A 297 -17.73 -1.31 -18.64
N LYS A 298 -17.01 -1.59 -17.54
CA LYS A 298 -17.54 -2.39 -16.43
C LYS A 298 -18.67 -1.64 -15.74
N LYS A 299 -19.77 -2.34 -15.46
CA LYS A 299 -20.89 -1.80 -14.67
C LYS A 299 -20.49 -1.74 -13.20
N VAL A 300 -21.16 -0.87 -12.43
CA VAL A 300 -20.99 -0.80 -10.97
C VAL A 300 -22.31 -1.16 -10.32
N SER A 301 -22.28 -2.05 -9.32
CA SER A 301 -23.46 -2.45 -8.56
C SER A 301 -24.14 -1.25 -7.89
N ASN A 302 -25.47 -1.17 -8.00
CA ASN A 302 -26.26 -0.13 -7.33
C ASN A 302 -26.20 -0.24 -5.79
N MET A 303 -25.86 -1.42 -5.25
CA MET A 303 -25.70 -1.61 -3.80
C MET A 303 -24.57 -0.73 -3.23
N LEU A 304 -23.58 -0.36 -4.05
CA LEU A 304 -22.49 0.54 -3.64
C LEU A 304 -23.00 1.92 -3.16
N PHE A 305 -24.21 2.32 -3.53
CA PHE A 305 -24.79 3.61 -3.15
C PHE A 305 -25.68 3.53 -1.89
N LEU A 306 -25.78 2.38 -1.24
CA LEU A 306 -26.56 2.25 0.00
C LEU A 306 -25.87 3.06 1.13
N PRO A 307 -26.64 3.77 1.98
CA PRO A 307 -26.09 4.69 2.97
C PRO A 307 -25.32 4.00 4.12
N ASP A 308 -25.55 2.71 4.33
CA ASP A 308 -24.89 1.87 5.33
C ASP A 308 -23.88 0.89 4.73
N ILE A 309 -23.61 0.96 3.42
CA ILE A 309 -22.82 -0.04 2.70
C ILE A 309 -21.42 -0.24 3.30
N PHE A 310 -20.77 0.84 3.71
CA PHE A 310 -19.44 0.76 4.30
C PHE A 310 -19.48 0.08 5.67
N GLU A 311 -20.50 0.36 6.49
CA GLU A 311 -20.67 -0.31 7.78
C GLU A 311 -20.91 -1.81 7.60
N ARG A 312 -21.78 -2.18 6.65
CA ARG A 312 -22.06 -3.59 6.31
C ARG A 312 -20.81 -4.31 5.77
N PHE A 313 -20.01 -3.62 4.96
CA PHE A 313 -18.72 -4.13 4.49
C PHE A 313 -17.74 -4.37 5.63
N LEU A 314 -17.59 -3.42 6.56
CA LEU A 314 -16.72 -3.57 7.73
C LEU A 314 -17.15 -4.74 8.64
N LYS A 315 -18.46 -5.00 8.74
CA LYS A 315 -19.02 -6.15 9.48
C LYS A 315 -18.89 -7.48 8.73
N GLY A 316 -18.49 -7.47 7.46
CA GLY A 316 -18.42 -8.66 6.61
C GLY A 316 -19.79 -9.18 6.14
N GLU A 317 -20.83 -8.35 6.22
CA GLU A 317 -22.18 -8.67 5.72
C GLU A 317 -22.28 -8.51 4.20
N VAL A 318 -21.44 -7.65 3.62
CA VAL A 318 -21.39 -7.37 2.18
C VAL A 318 -19.98 -7.61 1.66
N GLY A 319 -19.90 -8.27 0.50
CA GLY A 319 -18.69 -8.44 -0.28
C GLY A 319 -18.60 -7.39 -1.40
N SER A 320 -17.38 -7.08 -1.80
CA SER A 320 -17.07 -6.22 -2.93
C SER A 320 -15.94 -6.83 -3.73
N GLU A 321 -16.13 -6.94 -5.05
CA GLU A 321 -15.24 -7.71 -5.91
C GLU A 321 -15.18 -7.12 -7.33
N ALA A 322 -13.96 -6.90 -7.82
CA ALA A 322 -13.71 -6.61 -9.21
C ALA A 322 -13.88 -7.89 -10.05
N ARG A 323 -14.93 -7.95 -10.86
CA ARG A 323 -15.19 -9.07 -11.79
C ARG A 323 -14.85 -8.66 -13.22
N LYS A 324 -14.77 -9.63 -14.13
CA LYS A 324 -14.43 -9.38 -15.55
C LYS A 324 -15.35 -8.37 -16.25
N THR A 325 -16.62 -8.32 -15.88
CA THR A 325 -17.65 -7.51 -16.55
C THR A 325 -18.21 -6.37 -15.70
N GLU A 326 -17.94 -6.37 -14.39
CA GLU A 326 -18.52 -5.42 -13.45
C GLU A 326 -17.68 -5.28 -12.17
N HIS A 327 -17.92 -4.20 -11.42
CA HIS A 327 -17.61 -4.13 -10.01
C HIS A 327 -18.86 -4.59 -9.24
N ALA A 328 -18.79 -5.81 -8.70
CA ALA A 328 -19.87 -6.43 -7.96
C ALA A 328 -19.82 -6.02 -6.49
N VAL A 329 -20.99 -5.74 -5.93
CA VAL A 329 -21.22 -5.55 -4.50
C VAL A 329 -22.46 -6.36 -4.17
N TYR A 330 -22.34 -7.29 -3.22
CA TYR A 330 -23.32 -8.34 -2.98
C TYR A 330 -23.42 -8.71 -1.50
N ASP A 331 -24.56 -9.24 -1.09
CA ASP A 331 -24.74 -9.78 0.25
C ASP A 331 -23.98 -11.11 0.40
N MET A 332 -23.22 -11.26 1.49
CA MET A 332 -22.36 -12.42 1.70
C MET A 332 -23.16 -13.69 2.00
N GLU A 333 -24.32 -13.59 2.67
CA GLU A 333 -25.15 -14.76 2.95
C GLU A 333 -25.81 -15.28 1.67
N GLU A 334 -26.35 -14.37 0.85
CA GLU A 334 -26.94 -14.72 -0.45
C GLU A 334 -25.91 -15.29 -1.43
N GLU A 335 -24.69 -14.76 -1.45
CA GLU A 335 -23.63 -15.29 -2.32
C GLU A 335 -23.19 -16.69 -1.87
N ARG A 336 -23.04 -16.93 -0.56
CA ARG A 336 -22.73 -18.26 -0.04
C ARG A 336 -23.83 -19.27 -0.39
N ALA A 337 -25.10 -18.89 -0.23
CA ALA A 337 -26.23 -19.75 -0.60
C ALA A 337 -26.23 -20.07 -2.10
N ARG A 338 -25.94 -19.09 -2.97
CA ARG A 338 -25.80 -19.31 -4.41
C ARG A 338 -24.65 -20.24 -4.76
N GLN A 339 -23.49 -20.08 -4.12
CA GLN A 339 -22.32 -20.94 -4.36
C GLN A 339 -22.58 -22.38 -3.90
N GLN A 340 -23.24 -22.57 -2.75
CA GLN A 340 -23.64 -23.88 -2.24
C GLN A 340 -24.64 -24.57 -3.18
N ALA A 341 -25.70 -23.87 -3.60
CA ALA A 341 -26.67 -24.42 -4.54
C ALA A 341 -26.03 -24.81 -5.89
N ALA A 342 -25.10 -23.99 -6.39
CA ALA A 342 -24.36 -24.30 -7.63
C ALA A 342 -23.43 -25.51 -7.47
N ALA A 343 -22.78 -25.68 -6.31
CA ALA A 343 -21.96 -26.85 -6.02
C ALA A 343 -22.79 -28.14 -5.93
N GLU A 344 -23.93 -28.09 -5.23
CA GLU A 344 -24.87 -29.21 -5.14
C GLU A 344 -25.43 -29.60 -6.50
N GLU A 345 -25.77 -28.63 -7.35
CA GLU A 345 -26.24 -28.90 -8.71
C GLU A 345 -25.14 -29.54 -9.57
N ARG A 346 -23.89 -29.06 -9.49
CA ARG A 346 -22.76 -29.67 -10.20
C ARG A 346 -22.51 -31.10 -9.73
N GLU A 347 -22.62 -31.35 -8.43
CA GLU A 347 -22.47 -32.70 -7.89
C GLU A 347 -23.61 -33.61 -8.36
N ARG A 348 -24.85 -33.13 -8.37
CA ARG A 348 -26.01 -33.85 -8.92
C ARG A 348 -25.78 -34.23 -10.39
N GLN A 349 -25.38 -33.26 -11.21
CA GLN A 349 -25.08 -33.50 -12.63
C GLN A 349 -23.92 -34.50 -12.82
N ARG A 350 -22.90 -34.45 -11.95
CA ARG A 350 -21.79 -35.41 -11.98
C ARG A 350 -22.26 -36.83 -11.65
N ARG A 351 -23.12 -37.00 -10.63
CA ARG A 351 -23.71 -38.30 -10.25
C ARG A 351 -24.63 -38.84 -11.34
N GLU A 352 -25.46 -37.99 -11.96
CA GLU A 352 -26.31 -38.38 -13.09
C GLU A 352 -25.49 -38.85 -14.31
N ARG A 353 -24.38 -38.16 -14.63
CA ARG A 353 -23.45 -38.59 -15.70
C ARG A 353 -22.80 -39.93 -15.39
N GLN A 354 -22.38 -40.15 -14.14
CA GLN A 354 -21.79 -41.43 -13.72
C GLN A 354 -22.82 -42.57 -13.78
N GLN A 355 -24.06 -42.33 -13.33
CA GLN A 355 -25.14 -43.33 -13.42
C GLN A 355 -25.51 -43.69 -14.86
N ASN A 356 -25.57 -42.69 -15.74
CA ASN A 356 -25.82 -42.91 -17.17
C ASN A 356 -24.66 -43.64 -17.87
N GLN A 357 -23.41 -43.47 -17.42
CA GLN A 357 -22.28 -44.26 -17.90
C GLN A 357 -22.29 -45.71 -17.39
N THR A 358 -22.78 -45.97 -16.18
CA THR A 358 -22.91 -47.34 -15.65
C THR A 358 -24.11 -48.14 -16.16
N ASN A 359 -25.14 -47.46 -16.70
CA ASN A 359 -26.37 -48.09 -17.23
C ASN A 359 -26.46 -48.05 -18.77
N GLY A 360 -25.43 -47.56 -19.47
CA GLY A 360 -25.33 -47.67 -20.92
C GLY A 360 -25.09 -49.14 -21.33
N PRO A 361 -25.75 -49.65 -22.38
CA PRO A 361 -25.39 -50.95 -22.93
C PRO A 361 -23.93 -50.90 -23.36
N GLY A 362 -23.16 -51.94 -23.03
CA GLY A 362 -21.81 -52.09 -23.57
C GLY A 362 -21.87 -52.02 -25.09
N ASP A 363 -21.30 -50.96 -25.64
CA ASP A 363 -21.04 -50.83 -27.07
C ASP A 363 -19.53 -50.64 -27.22
N ASP A 364 -18.90 -51.75 -27.55
CA ASP A 364 -17.52 -51.93 -27.97
C ASP A 364 -17.33 -51.24 -29.32
N GLY A 365 -17.19 -49.91 -29.29
CA GLY A 365 -16.87 -49.08 -30.44
C GLY A 365 -15.62 -48.25 -30.19
N GLU A 366 -14.48 -48.69 -30.72
CA GLU A 366 -13.28 -47.87 -30.88
C GLU A 366 -13.61 -46.59 -31.67
N GLU A 367 -13.40 -45.40 -31.08
CA GLU A 367 -13.05 -44.21 -31.87
C GLU A 367 -11.98 -43.37 -31.18
N HIS A 368 -11.01 -42.99 -32.00
CA HIS A 368 -9.73 -42.35 -31.70
C HIS A 368 -9.85 -40.84 -32.01
N HIS A 369 -9.13 -40.00 -31.24
CA HIS A 369 -8.89 -38.53 -31.41
C HIS A 369 -10.05 -37.58 -31.00
N SER A 370 -9.84 -36.38 -30.42
CA SER A 370 -8.66 -35.51 -30.28
C SER A 370 -8.90 -34.49 -29.13
N ASP A 371 -7.82 -34.21 -28.39
CA ASP A 371 -7.45 -32.96 -27.72
C ASP A 371 -8.43 -32.23 -26.75
N GLY A 372 -8.20 -32.48 -25.45
CA GLY A 372 -7.41 -31.51 -24.68
C GLY A 372 -8.11 -30.27 -24.11
N ASP A 373 -9.11 -30.44 -23.23
CA ASP A 373 -9.47 -29.41 -22.24
C ASP A 373 -9.07 -29.87 -20.84
N SER A 374 -7.81 -29.60 -20.50
CA SER A 374 -7.24 -29.74 -19.15
C SER A 374 -7.77 -28.60 -18.27
N TYR A 375 -8.94 -28.80 -17.65
CA TYR A 375 -9.26 -28.09 -16.41
C TYR A 375 -8.51 -28.78 -15.27
N SER A 376 -7.29 -28.30 -14.98
CA SER A 376 -6.62 -28.62 -13.73
C SER A 376 -7.30 -27.82 -12.61
N ASP A 377 -8.15 -28.51 -11.86
CA ASP A 377 -8.32 -28.31 -10.42
C ASP A 377 -6.93 -28.20 -9.80
N GLU A 378 -6.62 -27.10 -9.11
CA GLU A 378 -5.70 -27.17 -7.98
C GLU A 378 -6.27 -26.29 -6.86
N GLU A 379 -6.72 -26.99 -5.81
CA GLU A 379 -6.74 -26.54 -4.43
C GLU A 379 -5.38 -25.91 -4.08
N TYR A 380 -5.41 -24.72 -3.47
CA TYR A 380 -4.69 -24.25 -2.27
C TYR A 380 -4.49 -22.74 -2.29
#